data_AF-E3SXB2-F1
#
_entry.id   AF-E3SXB2-F1
#
_cell.length_a   1.000
_cell.length_b   1.000
_cell.length_c   1.000
_cell.angle_alpha   90.00
_cell.angle_beta   90.00
_cell.angle_gamma   90.00
#
_symmetry.space_group_name_H-M   'P 1'
#
loop_
_entity.id
_entity.type
_entity.pdbx_description
1 polymer ?
#
loop_
_entity_poly.entity_id
_entity_poly.type
_entity_poly.pdbx_seq_one_letter_code
_entity_poly.pdbx_strand_id
1 'polypeptide(L)'
;MLNYWIYFGVSCLIPAIMILVPFFILRKTLMQETKMASFECGFDYMMATFLPFSLRFFVLALIFVIFDVEIALILPALLDLSMNPSQGLVFFVFLGILWVGTVYEWANSELDWKE
;
A
#
# COMPACT_ATOMS: atom_id res chain seq x y z
N MET A 1 -4.56 -28.31 -5.76
CA MET A 1 -3.33 -27.86 -5.08
C MET A 1 -2.14 -27.73 -6.04
N LEU A 2 -1.69 -28.80 -6.71
CA LEU A 2 -0.54 -28.74 -7.62
C LEU A 2 -0.68 -27.70 -8.75
N ASN A 3 -1.85 -27.62 -9.38
CA ASN A 3 -2.11 -26.64 -10.46
C ASN A 3 -1.97 -25.18 -9.99
N TYR A 4 -2.35 -24.87 -8.75
CA TYR A 4 -2.21 -23.52 -8.20
C TYR A 4 -0.74 -23.13 -8.03
N TRP A 5 0.09 -24.07 -7.56
CA TRP A 5 1.54 -23.86 -7.48
C TRP A 5 2.17 -23.66 -8.85
N ILE A 6 1.69 -24.37 -9.87
CA ILE A 6 2.15 -24.19 -11.26
C ILE A 6 1.78 -22.79 -11.76
N TYR A 7 0.54 -22.33 -11.55
CA TYR A 7 0.12 -20.99 -11.97
C TYR A 7 0.90 -19.88 -11.26
N PHE A 8 1.16 -20.04 -9.96
CA PHE A 8 1.99 -19.11 -9.19
C PHE A 8 3.44 -19.07 -9.69
N GLY A 9 4.04 -20.24 -9.96
CA GLY A 9 5.39 -20.32 -10.52
C GLY A 9 5.50 -19.62 -11.87
N VAL A 10 4.53 -19.84 -12.77
CA VAL A 10 4.51 -19.18 -14.08
C VAL A 10 4.35 -17.66 -13.96
N SER A 11 3.48 -17.17 -13.06
CA SER A 11 3.27 -15.72 -12.90
C SER A 11 4.50 -14.99 -12.38
N CYS A 12 5.32 -15.62 -11.52
CA CYS A 12 6.58 -15.06 -11.04
C CYS A 12 7.71 -15.14 -12.09
N LEU A 13 7.73 -16.18 -12.93
CA LEU A 13 8.79 -16.38 -13.92
C LEU A 13 8.75 -15.33 -15.04
N ILE A 14 7.57 -14.91 -15.48
CA ILE A 14 7.41 -13.93 -16.56
C ILE A 14 8.11 -12.59 -16.25
N PRO A 15 7.82 -11.89 -15.13
CA PRO A 15 8.50 -10.64 -14.80
C PRO A 15 9.99 -10.86 -14.50
N ALA A 16 10.38 -12.00 -13.91
CA ALA A 16 11.79 -12.31 -13.69
C ALA A 16 12.59 -12.38 -15.00
N ILE A 17 12.04 -13.03 -16.03
CA ILE A 17 12.65 -13.09 -17.37
C ILE A 17 12.71 -11.68 -17.99
N MET A 18 11.64 -10.88 -17.86
CA MET A 18 11.61 -9.50 -18.37
C MET A 18 12.66 -8.59 -17.72
N ILE A 19 13.07 -8.86 -16.48
CA ILE A 19 14.15 -8.12 -15.80
C ILE A 19 15.53 -8.70 -16.17
N LEU A 20 15.68 -10.02 -16.18
CA LEU A 20 16.97 -10.69 -16.38
C LEU A 20 17.49 -10.56 -17.81
N VAL A 21 16.62 -10.69 -18.82
CA VAL A 21 17.03 -10.64 -20.24
C VAL A 21 17.70 -9.30 -20.58
N PRO A 22 17.09 -8.12 -20.29
CA PRO A 22 17.76 -6.85 -20.46
C PRO A 22 19.01 -6.70 -19.60
N PHE A 23 19.00 -7.17 -18.34
CA PHE A 23 20.17 -7.10 -17.47
C PHE A 23 21.40 -7.78 -18.06
N PHE A 24 21.24 -8.98 -18.65
CA PHE A 24 22.34 -9.68 -19.30
C PHE A 24 22.76 -9.04 -20.63
N ILE A 25 21.82 -8.52 -21.42
CA ILE A 25 22.12 -7.89 -22.72
C ILE A 25 22.77 -6.51 -22.56
N LEU A 26 22.30 -5.68 -21.62
CA LEU A 26 22.72 -4.27 -21.47
C LEU A 26 23.95 -4.06 -20.58
N ARG A 27 24.62 -5.12 -20.11
CA ARG A 27 25.76 -5.03 -19.17
C ARG A 27 26.87 -4.05 -19.59
N LYS A 28 27.04 -3.82 -20.90
CA LYS A 28 28.02 -2.88 -21.47
C LYS A 28 27.66 -1.40 -21.22
N THR A 29 26.38 -1.06 -21.03
CA THR A 29 25.92 0.32 -20.82
C THR A 29 26.02 0.79 -19.37
N LEU A 30 26.04 -0.14 -18.41
CA LEU A 30 26.12 0.13 -16.97
C LEU A 30 27.52 0.55 -16.49
N MET A 31 28.56 0.37 -17.31
CA MET A 31 29.93 0.75 -16.96
C MET A 31 30.26 2.24 -17.22
N GLN A 32 29.31 3.02 -17.78
CA GLN A 32 29.51 4.45 -17.97
C GLN A 32 29.06 5.21 -16.73
N GLU A 33 30.00 5.79 -15.98
CA GLU A 33 29.72 6.51 -14.72
C GLU A 33 28.70 7.64 -14.89
N THR A 34 28.73 8.34 -16.03
CA THR A 34 27.78 9.42 -16.34
C THR A 34 26.34 8.94 -16.54
N LYS A 35 26.12 7.66 -16.87
CA LYS A 35 24.78 7.04 -16.95
C LYS A 35 24.30 6.50 -15.61
N MET A 36 25.21 6.29 -14.67
CA MET A 36 24.91 5.80 -13.32
C MET A 36 24.66 6.94 -12.32
N ALA A 37 24.91 8.19 -12.72
CA ALA A 37 24.62 9.39 -11.94
C ALA A 37 23.12 9.75 -11.97
N SER A 38 22.61 10.31 -10.87
CA SER A 38 21.23 10.77 -10.74
C SER A 38 20.95 11.94 -11.69
N PHE A 39 19.81 11.90 -12.39
CA PHE A 39 19.39 12.97 -13.31
C PHE A 39 18.69 14.11 -12.56
N GLU A 40 19.45 15.08 -12.04
CA GLU A 40 18.92 16.33 -11.45
C GLU A 40 19.30 17.54 -12.31
N CYS A 41 18.79 17.55 -13.56
CA CYS A 41 18.99 18.66 -14.49
C CYS A 41 20.47 19.03 -14.77
N GLY A 42 21.41 18.11 -14.55
CA GLY A 42 22.84 18.31 -14.80
C GLY A 42 23.63 18.90 -13.62
N PHE A 43 23.03 18.97 -12.42
CA PHE A 43 23.72 19.37 -11.20
C PHE A 43 24.13 18.14 -10.37
N ASP A 44 25.29 18.24 -9.72
CA ASP A 44 25.70 17.25 -8.71
C ASP A 44 24.79 17.38 -7.49
N TYR A 45 24.40 16.23 -6.93
CA TYR A 45 23.55 16.17 -5.76
C TYR A 45 24.18 17.01 -4.62
N MET A 46 23.49 18.07 -4.21
CA MET A 46 23.80 18.69 -2.93
C MET A 46 23.09 17.86 -1.86
N MET A 47 23.87 17.25 -0.96
CA MET A 47 23.36 16.38 0.11
C MET A 47 22.31 17.09 0.96
N ALA A 48 21.03 16.89 0.62
CA ALA A 48 19.91 17.02 1.51
C ALA A 48 19.26 15.64 1.64
N THR A 49 19.91 14.76 2.40
CA THR A 49 19.42 13.41 2.71
C THR A 49 18.12 13.41 3.52
N PHE A 50 17.75 14.55 4.10
CA PHE A 50 16.52 14.75 4.84
C PHE A 50 15.69 15.84 4.17
N LEU A 51 14.96 15.47 3.12
CA LEU A 51 13.86 16.31 2.68
C LEU A 51 12.79 16.32 3.80
N PRO A 52 12.22 17.48 4.14
CA PRO A 52 11.16 17.54 5.13
C PRO A 52 10.00 16.67 4.67
N PHE A 53 9.77 15.59 5.39
CA PHE A 53 8.67 14.68 5.12
C PHE A 53 7.35 15.38 5.48
N SER A 54 6.39 15.36 4.56
CA SER A 54 5.09 15.96 4.85
C SER A 54 4.30 15.06 5.79
N LEU A 55 3.96 15.57 6.97
CA LEU A 55 3.17 14.84 7.98
C LEU A 55 1.83 14.31 7.42
N ARG A 56 1.32 14.92 6.36
CA ARG A 56 0.10 14.51 5.65
C ARG A 56 0.18 13.08 5.10
N PHE A 57 1.30 12.69 4.48
CA PHE A 57 1.45 11.32 3.98
C PHE A 57 1.58 10.30 5.12
N PHE A 58 2.09 10.71 6.27
CA PHE A 58 2.14 9.86 7.46
C PHE A 58 0.75 9.63 8.05
N VAL A 59 -0.07 10.68 8.16
CA VAL A 59 -1.47 10.57 8.62
C VAL A 59 -2.27 9.65 7.68
N LEU A 60 -2.11 9.79 6.36
CA LEU A 60 -2.76 8.90 5.39
C LEU A 60 -2.36 7.42 5.59
N ALA A 61 -1.06 7.15 5.81
CA ALA A 61 -0.58 5.80 6.07
C ALA A 61 -1.13 5.22 7.39
N LEU A 62 -1.26 6.05 8.42
CA LEU A 62 -1.82 5.66 9.70
C LEU A 62 -3.32 5.33 9.60
N ILE A 63 -4.09 6.18 8.91
CA ILE A 63 -5.52 5.95 8.62
C ILE A 63 -5.70 4.65 7.82
N PHE A 64 -4.85 4.39 6.82
CA PHE A 64 -4.88 3.14 6.06
C PHE A 64 -4.66 1.90 6.96
N VAL A 65 -3.70 1.95 7.89
CA VAL A 65 -3.46 0.84 8.83
C VAL A 65 -4.66 0.60 9.74
N ILE A 66 -5.30 1.67 10.23
CA ILE A 66 -6.50 1.55 11.07
C ILE A 66 -7.64 0.90 10.27
N PHE A 67 -7.92 1.38 9.06
CA PHE A 67 -8.97 0.81 8.21
C PHE A 67 -8.71 -0.66 7.83
N ASP A 68 -7.45 -1.06 7.63
CA ASP A 68 -7.11 -2.46 7.37
C ASP A 68 -7.46 -3.36 8.57
N VAL A 69 -7.18 -2.89 9.80
CA VAL A 69 -7.58 -3.58 11.03
C VAL A 69 -9.11 -3.64 11.18
N GLU A 70 -9.83 -2.57 10.86
CA GLU A 70 -11.29 -2.57 10.89
C GLU A 70 -11.88 -3.60 9.93
N ILE A 71 -11.39 -3.66 8.69
CA ILE A 71 -11.84 -4.65 7.69
C ILE A 71 -11.52 -6.07 8.17
N ALA A 72 -10.35 -6.29 8.78
CA ALA A 72 -9.98 -7.58 9.34
C ALA A 72 -10.93 -8.04 10.48
N LEU A 73 -11.54 -7.11 11.22
CA LEU A 73 -12.56 -7.41 12.23
C LEU A 73 -13.95 -7.62 11.63
N ILE A 74 -14.29 -6.92 10.56
CA ILE A 74 -15.60 -7.03 9.88
C ILE A 74 -15.71 -8.37 9.13
N LEU A 75 -14.65 -8.81 8.45
CA LEU A 75 -14.71 -9.95 7.54
C LEU A 75 -15.14 -11.29 8.20
N PRO A 76 -14.63 -11.68 9.38
CA PRO A 76 -15.08 -12.90 10.05
C PRO A 76 -16.56 -12.85 10.45
N ALA A 77 -17.06 -11.69 10.87
CA ALA A 77 -18.46 -11.51 11.26
C ALA A 77 -19.41 -11.60 10.05
N LEU A 78 -18.99 -11.16 8.87
CA LEU A 78 -19.77 -11.31 7.63
C LEU A 78 -19.85 -12.77 7.15
N LEU A 79 -18.82 -13.58 7.45
CA LEU A 79 -18.77 -14.98 7.03
C LEU A 79 -19.55 -15.92 7.97
N ASP A 80 -19.90 -15.47 9.18
CA ASP A 80 -20.70 -16.25 10.12
C ASP A 80 -22.20 -16.19 9.77
N LEU A 81 -22.66 -17.21 9.05
CA LEU A 81 -24.05 -17.37 8.65
C LEU A 81 -24.98 -17.79 9.81
N SER A 82 -24.41 -18.09 10.99
CA SER A 82 -25.13 -18.62 12.16
C SER A 82 -25.28 -17.61 13.31
N MET A 83 -25.17 -16.31 13.03
CA MET A 83 -25.31 -15.27 14.03
C MET A 83 -26.70 -15.26 14.67
N ASN A 84 -26.74 -15.30 16.00
CA ASN A 84 -27.95 -15.05 16.77
C ASN A 84 -28.35 -13.58 16.69
N PRO A 85 -29.65 -13.23 16.87
CA PRO A 85 -30.12 -11.85 16.79
C PRO A 85 -29.45 -10.91 17.81
N SER A 86 -29.04 -11.42 18.97
CA SER A 86 -28.27 -10.66 19.96
C SER A 86 -26.84 -10.35 19.49
N GLN A 87 -26.17 -11.31 18.84
CA GLN A 87 -24.82 -11.14 18.27
C GLN A 87 -24.86 -10.17 17.08
N GLY A 88 -25.87 -10.27 16.22
CA GLY A 88 -26.10 -9.33 15.13
C GLY A 88 -26.30 -7.90 15.62
N LEU A 89 -27.06 -7.71 16.71
CA LEU A 89 -27.26 -6.37 17.29
C LEU A 89 -25.95 -5.76 17.80
N VAL A 90 -25.10 -6.54 18.47
CA VAL A 90 -23.77 -6.09 18.90
C VAL A 90 -22.90 -5.71 17.70
N PHE A 91 -22.93 -6.51 16.63
CA PHE A 91 -22.19 -6.22 15.40
C PHE A 91 -22.68 -4.94 14.71
N PHE A 92 -23.99 -4.70 14.64
CA PHE A 92 -24.54 -3.45 14.10
C PHE A 92 -24.14 -2.22 14.92
N VAL A 93 -24.12 -2.32 16.25
CA VAL A 93 -23.62 -1.25 17.12
C VAL A 93 -22.13 -1.01 16.87
N PHE A 94 -21.33 -2.07 16.74
CA PHE A 94 -19.92 -1.97 16.39
C PHE A 94 -19.70 -1.28 15.04
N LEU A 95 -20.42 -1.66 13.99
CA LEU A 95 -20.38 -0.98 12.69
C LEU A 95 -20.77 0.50 12.79
N GLY A 96 -21.77 0.82 13.62
CA GLY A 96 -22.16 2.21 13.87
C GLY A 96 -21.04 3.03 14.51
N ILE A 97 -20.29 2.46 15.45
CA ILE A 97 -19.14 3.13 16.08
C ILE A 97 -18.03 3.39 15.05
N LEU A 98 -17.68 2.39 14.24
CA LEU A 98 -16.68 2.54 13.18
C LEU A 98 -17.08 3.63 12.18
N TRP A 99 -18.34 3.62 11.74
CA TRP A 99 -18.87 4.61 10.80
C TRP A 99 -18.79 6.04 11.36
N VAL A 100 -19.12 6.24 12.63
CA VAL A 100 -18.98 7.55 13.30
C VAL A 100 -17.51 7.97 13.36
N GLY A 101 -16.59 7.05 13.62
CA GLY A 101 -15.14 7.31 13.59
C GLY A 101 -14.69 7.85 12.23
N THR A 102 -15.08 7.19 11.14
CA THR A 102 -14.77 7.65 9.77
C THR A 102 -15.34 9.02 9.46
N VAL A 103 -16.58 9.29 9.87
CA VAL A 103 -17.22 10.60 9.67
C VAL A 103 -16.49 11.70 10.45
N TYR A 104 -16.01 11.39 11.66
CA TYR A 104 -15.22 12.32 12.46
C TYR A 104 -13.88 12.66 11.79
N GLU A 105 -13.16 11.66 11.27
CA GLU A 105 -11.92 11.87 10.52
C GLU A 105 -12.14 12.73 9.29
N TRP A 106 -13.23 12.50 8.55
CA TRP A 106 -13.58 13.31 7.39
C TRP A 106 -13.90 14.76 7.75
N ALA A 107 -14.64 14.97 8.85
CA ALA A 107 -15.02 16.31 9.30
C ALA A 107 -13.84 17.18 9.76
N ASN A 108 -12.74 16.58 10.22
CA ASN A 108 -11.56 17.31 10.70
C ASN A 108 -10.68 17.89 9.59
N SER A 109 -11.01 17.71 8.30
CA SER A 109 -10.31 18.29 7.15
C SER A 109 -8.78 18.05 7.12
N GLU A 110 -8.25 17.09 7.89
CA GLU A 110 -6.83 16.68 7.81
C GLU A 110 -6.49 16.06 6.45
N LEU A 111 -7.52 15.65 5.72
CA LEU A 111 -7.49 15.06 4.39
C LEU A 111 -7.82 16.08 3.28
N ASP A 112 -8.10 17.34 3.60
CA ASP A 112 -8.42 18.35 2.57
C ASP A 112 -7.15 18.79 1.83
N TRP A 113 -7.14 18.47 0.54
CA TRP A 113 -6.13 18.92 -0.40
C TRP A 113 -6.45 20.37 -0.77
N LYS A 114 -5.95 21.33 0.01
CA LYS A 114 -5.72 22.66 -0.54
C LYS A 114 -4.45 22.58 -1.39
N GLU A 115 -4.61 22.93 -2.67
CA GLU A 115 -3.51 23.21 -3.59
C GLU A 115 -2.44 24.11 -2.95
#